data_AF-A0A0N0ZAN9-F1
#
_entry.id   AF-A0A0N0ZAN9-F1
#
_cell.length_a   1.000
_cell.length_b   1.000
_cell.length_c   1.000
_cell.angle_alpha   90.00
_cell.angle_beta   90.00
_cell.angle_gamma   90.00
#
_symmetry.space_group_name_H-M   'P 1'
#
loop_
_entity.id
_entity.type
_entity.pdbx_description
1 polymer ?
#
loop_
_entity_poly.entity_id
_entity_poly.type
_entity_poly.pdbx_seq_one_letter_code
_entity_poly.pdbx_strand_id
1 'polypeptide(L)'
;MKNKFIGFLGLVLLAALAACSVPNKTYSTSQDSAVINTLFDYAPTYCLGRYTFNYPKALTQELSSVITIDDMTIESQFIYPPAFKQRIELREEELKKHRVSDDSDGPFLKEIIRINDGVIFDRNESYAYPDAARELEAHVYIDNVAFIIT
;
A
#
# COMPACT_ATOMS: atom_id res chain seq x y z
N MET A 1 -50.70 29.81 26.14
CA MET A 1 -49.72 30.02 25.04
C MET A 1 -48.73 28.87 24.85
N LYS A 2 -48.37 28.09 25.89
CA LYS A 2 -47.41 26.97 25.80
C LYS A 2 -47.81 25.80 24.87
N ASN A 3 -49.10 25.40 24.83
CA ASN A 3 -49.53 24.23 24.04
C ASN A 3 -49.49 24.45 22.52
N LYS A 4 -49.58 25.70 22.04
CA LYS A 4 -49.44 26.02 20.61
C LYS A 4 -47.98 25.96 20.15
N PHE A 5 -47.03 26.26 21.05
CA PHE A 5 -45.59 26.23 20.76
C PHE A 5 -45.06 24.80 20.63
N ILE A 6 -45.56 23.88 21.46
CA ILE A 6 -45.17 22.45 21.43
C ILE A 6 -45.68 21.78 20.15
N GLY A 7 -46.90 22.08 19.71
CA GLY A 7 -47.44 21.58 18.44
C GLY A 7 -46.66 22.10 17.23
N PHE A 8 -46.24 23.36 17.25
CA PHE A 8 -45.46 23.95 16.17
C PHE A 8 -44.03 23.40 16.12
N LEU A 9 -43.39 23.20 17.28
CA LEU A 9 -42.06 22.61 17.38
C LEU A 9 -42.05 21.14 16.91
N GLY A 10 -43.10 20.37 17.24
CA GLY A 10 -43.27 19.00 16.78
C GLY A 10 -43.46 18.90 15.27
N LEU A 11 -44.23 19.82 14.67
CA LEU A 11 -44.45 19.87 13.22
C LEU A 11 -43.16 20.23 12.46
N VAL A 12 -42.35 21.15 13.01
CA VAL A 12 -41.06 21.55 12.43
C VAL A 12 -40.03 20.42 12.52
N LEU A 13 -40.00 19.67 13.63
CA LEU A 13 -39.11 18.51 13.76
C LEU A 13 -39.46 17.38 12.79
N LEU A 14 -40.77 17.11 12.57
CA LEU A 14 -41.21 16.10 11.61
C LEU A 14 -40.88 16.49 10.16
N ALA A 15 -41.01 17.78 9.82
CA ALA A 15 -40.64 18.29 8.49
C ALA A 15 -39.13 18.22 8.24
N ALA A 16 -38.30 18.49 9.27
CA ALA A 16 -36.85 18.39 9.17
C ALA A 16 -36.37 16.93 9.00
N LEU A 17 -37.04 15.96 9.65
CA LEU A 17 -36.72 14.53 9.50
C LEU A 17 -37.08 13.99 8.09
N ALA A 18 -38.15 14.50 7.47
CA ALA A 18 -38.50 14.13 6.09
C ALA A 18 -37.52 14.73 5.06
N ALA A 19 -37.04 15.95 5.28
CA ALA A 19 -36.10 16.66 4.40
C ALA A 19 -34.65 16.13 4.46
N CYS A 20 -34.30 15.34 5.48
CA CYS A 20 -32.99 14.70 5.62
C CYS A 20 -32.93 13.26 5.08
N SER A 21 -33.96 12.80 4.35
CA SER A 21 -33.85 11.58 3.56
C SER A 21 -32.88 11.85 2.41
N VAL A 22 -31.61 11.54 2.61
CA VAL A 22 -30.60 11.48 1.55
C VAL A 22 -31.21 10.61 0.46
N PRO A 23 -31.45 11.12 -0.76
CA PRO A 23 -31.94 10.27 -1.83
C PRO A 23 -30.88 9.19 -2.02
N ASN A 24 -31.25 7.95 -1.73
CA ASN A 24 -30.44 6.80 -2.07
C ASN A 24 -30.36 6.83 -3.60
N LYS A 25 -29.26 7.35 -4.13
CA LYS A 25 -29.12 7.63 -5.55
C LYS A 25 -28.90 6.29 -6.25
N THR A 26 -29.99 5.58 -6.51
CA THR A 26 -29.97 4.36 -7.32
C THR A 26 -29.61 4.78 -8.73
N TYR A 27 -28.34 4.65 -9.09
CA TYR A 27 -27.87 4.80 -10.46
C TYR A 27 -28.45 3.66 -11.29
N SER A 28 -29.64 3.86 -11.84
CA SER A 28 -30.26 2.90 -12.75
C SER A 28 -31.22 3.64 -13.67
N THR A 29 -30.67 4.45 -14.57
CA THR A 29 -31.34 4.73 -15.85
C THR A 29 -30.82 3.73 -16.89
N SER A 30 -31.65 3.38 -17.88
CA SER A 30 -31.27 2.40 -18.93
C SER A 30 -30.02 2.81 -19.73
N GLN A 31 -29.72 4.11 -19.83
CA GLN A 31 -28.49 4.61 -20.44
C GLN A 31 -27.25 4.33 -19.56
N ASP A 32 -27.36 4.49 -18.24
CA ASP A 32 -26.26 4.16 -17.32
C ASP A 32 -25.93 2.66 -17.38
N SER A 33 -26.96 1.82 -17.53
CA SER A 33 -26.77 0.37 -17.69
C SER A 33 -25.99 0.02 -18.95
N ALA A 34 -26.25 0.69 -20.07
CA ALA A 34 -25.54 0.46 -21.32
C ALA A 34 -24.06 0.86 -21.23
N VAL A 35 -23.76 2.01 -20.63
CA VAL A 35 -22.37 2.48 -20.45
C VAL A 35 -21.61 1.60 -19.45
N ILE A 36 -22.26 1.17 -18.37
CA ILE A 36 -21.64 0.23 -17.41
C ILE A 36 -21.37 -1.11 -18.10
N ASN A 37 -22.32 -1.65 -18.86
CA ASN A 37 -22.10 -2.91 -19.57
C ASN A 37 -20.92 -2.81 -20.54
N THR A 38 -20.83 -1.74 -21.33
CA THR A 38 -19.70 -1.57 -22.28
C THR A 38 -18.35 -1.41 -21.59
N LEU A 39 -18.29 -0.80 -20.40
CA LEU A 39 -17.06 -0.75 -19.59
C LEU A 39 -16.61 -2.15 -19.16
N PHE A 40 -17.53 -3.02 -18.80
CA PHE A 40 -17.24 -4.38 -18.31
C PHE A 40 -17.23 -5.46 -19.39
N ASP A 41 -17.49 -5.13 -20.66
CA ASP A 41 -17.43 -6.07 -21.80
C ASP A 41 -16.08 -6.80 -21.87
N TYR A 42 -14.99 -6.15 -21.44
CA TYR A 42 -13.69 -6.78 -21.23
C TYR A 42 -13.08 -6.40 -19.87
N ALA A 43 -13.36 -7.22 -18.86
CA ALA A 43 -12.89 -7.08 -17.49
C ALA A 43 -12.09 -8.33 -17.04
N PRO A 44 -10.79 -8.41 -17.35
CA PRO A 44 -9.96 -9.51 -16.86
C PRO A 44 -9.86 -9.51 -15.33
N THR A 45 -9.56 -10.68 -14.77
CA THR A 45 -9.36 -10.86 -13.32
C THR A 45 -7.97 -10.37 -12.92
N TYR A 46 -7.92 -9.47 -11.94
CA TYR A 46 -6.70 -9.00 -11.29
C TYR A 46 -6.62 -9.51 -9.86
N CYS A 47 -5.39 -9.68 -9.35
CA CYS A 47 -5.11 -10.06 -7.98
C CYS A 47 -4.58 -8.84 -7.21
N LEU A 48 -5.19 -8.51 -6.08
CA LEU A 48 -4.67 -7.52 -5.13
C LEU A 48 -4.58 -8.19 -3.76
N GLY A 49 -3.35 -8.52 -3.35
CA GLY A 49 -3.09 -9.29 -2.14
C GLY A 49 -3.84 -10.62 -2.16
N ARG A 50 -4.84 -10.77 -1.30
CA ARG A 50 -5.65 -12.00 -1.15
C ARG A 50 -6.95 -11.99 -1.95
N TYR A 51 -7.29 -10.87 -2.58
CA TYR A 51 -8.55 -10.71 -3.28
C TYR A 51 -8.33 -10.75 -4.79
N THR A 52 -9.30 -11.33 -5.48
CA THR A 52 -9.40 -11.28 -6.93
C THR A 52 -10.61 -10.44 -7.32
N PHE A 53 -10.48 -9.59 -8.32
CA PHE A 53 -11.58 -8.79 -8.83
C PHE A 53 -11.48 -8.62 -10.34
N ASN A 54 -12.62 -8.53 -11.01
CA ASN A 54 -12.65 -8.23 -12.44
C ASN A 54 -12.57 -6.71 -12.60
N TYR A 55 -11.59 -6.25 -13.36
CA TYR A 55 -11.37 -4.82 -13.56
C TYR A 55 -11.42 -4.48 -15.05
N PRO A 56 -12.28 -3.55 -15.47
CA PRO A 56 -12.35 -3.08 -16.84
C PRO A 56 -10.98 -2.67 -17.38
N LYS A 57 -10.57 -3.25 -18.52
CA LYS A 57 -9.30 -2.82 -19.15
C LYS A 57 -9.30 -1.34 -19.51
N ALA A 58 -10.46 -0.80 -19.87
CA ALA A 58 -10.65 0.61 -20.18
C ALA A 58 -10.31 1.54 -19.00
N LEU A 59 -10.29 1.03 -17.77
CA LEU A 59 -9.94 1.77 -16.56
C LEU A 59 -8.53 1.44 -16.03
N THR A 60 -7.80 0.54 -16.69
CA THR A 60 -6.47 0.11 -16.22
C THR A 60 -5.49 1.27 -16.28
N GLN A 61 -5.09 1.74 -15.10
CA GLN A 61 -3.95 2.64 -14.90
C GLN A 61 -2.67 1.81 -14.69
N GLU A 62 -1.51 2.45 -14.77
CA GLU A 62 -0.26 1.81 -14.34
C GLU A 62 -0.38 1.46 -12.86
N LEU A 63 -0.44 0.15 -12.56
CA LEU A 63 -0.45 -0.33 -11.19
C LEU A 63 0.87 0.08 -10.54
N SER A 64 0.77 0.70 -9.37
CA SER A 64 1.94 1.08 -8.58
C SER A 64 2.78 -0.17 -8.33
N SER A 65 4.07 -0.08 -8.62
CA SER A 65 5.04 -1.10 -8.23
C SER A 65 5.35 -1.08 -6.74
N VAL A 66 4.78 -0.13 -6.00
CA VAL A 66 4.97 0.12 -4.58
C VAL A 66 3.66 -0.14 -3.83
N ILE A 67 3.72 -0.98 -2.80
CA ILE A 67 2.60 -1.28 -1.91
C ILE A 67 3.10 -1.14 -0.46
N THR A 68 2.35 -0.42 0.37
CA THR A 68 2.62 -0.33 1.80
C THR A 68 1.63 -1.21 2.57
N ILE A 69 2.15 -2.07 3.44
CA ILE A 69 1.39 -2.93 4.36
C ILE A 69 1.82 -2.56 5.77
N ASP A 70 0.91 -1.99 6.55
CA ASP A 70 1.23 -1.37 7.84
C ASP A 70 2.37 -0.33 7.68
N ASP A 71 3.50 -0.54 8.35
CA ASP A 71 4.68 0.34 8.27
C ASP A 71 5.74 -0.16 7.27
N MET A 72 5.47 -1.26 6.55
CA MET A 72 6.39 -1.89 5.60
C MET A 72 6.06 -1.48 4.18
N THR A 73 7.06 -1.07 3.42
CA THR A 73 6.95 -0.77 1.99
C THR A 73 7.57 -1.90 1.17
N ILE A 74 6.81 -2.40 0.20
CA ILE A 74 7.23 -3.40 -0.78
C ILE A 74 7.28 -2.73 -2.14
N GLU A 75 8.49 -2.58 -2.67
CA GLU A 75 8.71 -2.09 -4.02
C GLU A 75 9.10 -3.26 -4.94
N SER A 76 8.54 -3.31 -6.14
CA SER A 76 8.85 -4.32 -7.14
C SER A 76 9.46 -3.69 -8.39
N GLN A 77 10.47 -4.33 -8.97
CA GLN A 77 11.10 -3.85 -10.19
C GLN A 77 11.61 -5.01 -11.04
N PHE A 78 11.28 -4.99 -12.32
CA PHE A 78 11.91 -5.91 -13.27
C PHE A 78 13.42 -5.66 -13.35
N ILE A 79 14.23 -6.69 -13.13
CA ILE A 79 15.69 -6.60 -13.20
C ILE A 79 16.30 -7.94 -13.63
N TYR A 80 17.33 -7.87 -14.47
CA TYR A 80 18.05 -9.07 -14.89
C TYR A 80 18.85 -9.68 -13.73
N PRO A 81 19.01 -11.02 -13.67
CA PRO A 81 19.67 -11.68 -12.54
C PRO A 81 21.08 -11.15 -12.22
N PRO A 82 21.95 -10.85 -13.21
CA PRO A 82 23.28 -10.29 -12.93
C PRO A 82 23.22 -8.91 -12.25
N ALA A 83 22.26 -8.07 -12.65
CA ALA A 83 22.09 -6.73 -12.09
C ALA A 83 21.52 -6.80 -10.66
N PHE A 84 20.62 -7.75 -10.37
CA PHE A 84 20.18 -8.01 -9.01
C PHE A 84 21.35 -8.44 -8.12
N LYS A 85 22.17 -9.40 -8.57
CA LYS A 85 23.35 -9.85 -7.82
C LYS A 85 24.30 -8.68 -7.50
N GLN A 86 24.61 -7.86 -8.51
CA GLN A 86 25.47 -6.69 -8.32
C GLN A 86 24.86 -5.69 -7.32
N ARG A 87 23.55 -5.46 -7.38
CA ARG A 87 22.86 -4.58 -6.43
C ARG A 87 23.03 -5.06 -4.99
N ILE A 88 22.89 -6.36 -4.73
CA ILE A 88 23.09 -6.94 -3.40
C ILE A 88 24.51 -6.73 -2.91
N GLU A 89 25.51 -6.99 -3.75
CA GLU A 89 26.92 -6.79 -3.41
C GLU A 89 27.20 -5.32 -3.06
N LEU A 90 26.70 -4.38 -3.87
CA LEU A 90 26.86 -2.94 -3.63
C LEU A 90 26.17 -2.49 -2.34
N ARG A 91 24.94 -2.99 -2.07
CA ARG A 91 24.20 -2.64 -0.86
C ARG A 91 24.87 -3.19 0.40
N GLU A 92 25.37 -4.43 0.35
CA GLU A 92 26.14 -5.03 1.44
C GLU A 92 27.41 -4.20 1.74
N GLU A 93 28.14 -3.79 0.71
CA GLU A 93 29.32 -2.94 0.88
C GLU A 93 28.99 -1.56 1.46
N GLU A 94 27.89 -0.94 1.00
CA GLU A 94 27.41 0.34 1.49
C GLU A 94 27.10 0.25 2.99
N LEU A 95 26.33 -0.75 3.40
CA LEU A 95 25.92 -0.97 4.80
C LEU A 95 27.11 -1.28 5.71
N LYS A 96 28.12 -2.02 5.22
CA LYS A 96 29.38 -2.29 5.95
C LYS A 96 30.21 -1.04 6.17
N LYS A 97 30.19 -0.09 5.23
CA LYS A 97 30.95 1.17 5.29
C LYS A 97 30.18 2.27 6.05
N HIS A 98 28.88 2.07 6.29
CA HIS A 98 28.04 3.03 6.98
C HIS A 98 28.46 3.18 8.44
N ARG A 99 28.51 4.42 8.92
CA ARG A 99 28.97 4.74 10.29
C ARG A 99 27.77 4.82 11.23
N VAL A 100 28.05 4.83 12.53
CA VAL A 100 27.11 5.19 13.60
C VAL A 100 27.63 6.44 14.30
N SER A 101 26.76 7.20 14.97
CA SER A 101 27.14 8.41 15.70
C SER A 101 27.89 8.12 17.00
N ASP A 102 27.51 7.04 17.67
CA ASP A 102 28.16 6.54 18.88
C ASP A 102 28.73 5.15 18.56
N ASP A 103 30.02 4.94 18.86
CA ASP A 103 30.70 3.68 18.60
C ASP A 103 30.05 2.48 19.33
N SER A 104 29.34 2.73 20.44
CA SER A 104 28.60 1.70 21.18
C SER A 104 27.35 1.21 20.45
N ASP A 105 26.83 1.97 19.48
CA ASP A 105 25.72 1.58 18.62
C ASP A 105 26.17 0.78 17.38
N GLY A 106 27.48 0.62 17.20
CA GLY A 106 28.09 -0.02 16.04
C GLY A 106 28.17 -1.55 16.15
N PRO A 107 28.39 -2.26 15.03
CA PRO A 107 28.44 -1.76 13.65
C PRO A 107 27.05 -1.40 13.09
N PHE A 108 26.94 -0.57 12.04
CA PHE A 108 25.64 -0.21 11.45
C PHE A 108 24.90 -1.42 10.87
N LEU A 109 25.59 -2.27 10.11
CA LEU A 109 25.10 -3.56 9.64
C LEU A 109 25.32 -4.62 10.73
N LYS A 110 24.25 -5.25 11.20
CA LYS A 110 24.25 -6.22 12.30
C LYS A 110 24.38 -7.64 11.80
N GLU A 111 23.56 -8.01 10.82
CA GLU A 111 23.52 -9.36 10.29
C GLU A 111 23.10 -9.38 8.81
N ILE A 112 23.57 -10.41 8.10
CA ILE A 112 23.19 -10.71 6.72
C ILE A 112 22.56 -12.11 6.70
N ILE A 113 21.24 -12.17 6.62
CA ILE A 113 20.48 -13.41 6.59
C ILE A 113 20.24 -13.80 5.14
N ARG A 114 20.84 -14.90 4.69
CA ARG A 114 20.65 -15.40 3.32
C ARG A 114 19.49 -16.37 3.27
N ILE A 115 18.58 -16.15 2.34
CA ILE A 115 17.42 -17.01 2.06
C ILE A 115 17.52 -17.51 0.61
N ASN A 116 16.72 -18.50 0.23
CA ASN A 116 16.84 -19.15 -1.09
C ASN A 116 16.85 -18.16 -2.25
N ASP A 117 15.91 -17.21 -2.23
CA ASP A 117 15.67 -16.28 -3.33
C ASP A 117 16.06 -14.84 -2.96
N GLY A 118 16.95 -14.63 -1.98
CA GLY A 118 17.23 -13.27 -1.52
C GLY A 118 18.14 -13.14 -0.30
N VAL A 119 18.15 -11.93 0.26
CA VAL A 119 18.91 -11.56 1.45
C VAL A 119 18.12 -10.59 2.30
N ILE A 120 18.28 -10.69 3.62
CA ILE A 120 17.76 -9.73 4.59
C ILE A 120 18.95 -9.12 5.32
N PHE A 121 19.00 -7.79 5.37
CA PHE A 121 19.97 -7.02 6.12
C PHE A 121 19.32 -6.54 7.43
N ASP A 122 19.83 -7.01 8.57
CA ASP A 122 19.55 -6.39 9.87
C ASP A 122 20.52 -5.22 10.05
N ARG A 123 20.00 -4.01 10.21
CA ARG A 123 20.80 -2.79 10.37
C ARG A 123 20.14 -1.81 11.34
N ASN A 124 20.89 -0.81 11.79
CA ASN A 124 20.29 0.34 12.47
C ASN A 124 19.34 1.07 11.51
N GLU A 125 18.25 1.61 12.05
CA GLU A 125 17.32 2.49 11.31
C GLU A 125 18.03 3.74 10.77
N SER A 126 18.99 4.28 11.52
CA SER A 126 19.68 5.53 11.17
C SER A 126 21.05 5.64 11.83
N TYR A 127 21.91 6.47 11.24
CA TYR A 127 23.23 6.84 11.76
C TYR A 127 23.20 7.29 13.23
N ALA A 128 22.14 8.02 13.63
CA ALA A 128 22.05 8.66 14.94
C ALA A 128 21.24 7.89 15.98
N TYR A 129 20.76 6.69 15.64
CA TYR A 129 19.82 5.94 16.47
C TYR A 129 20.54 4.85 17.27
N PRO A 130 20.05 4.53 18.49
CA PRO A 130 20.69 3.57 19.37
C PRO A 130 20.67 2.16 18.77
N ASP A 131 21.55 1.27 19.25
CA ASP A 131 21.65 -0.14 18.78
C ASP A 131 20.33 -0.92 18.79
N ALA A 132 19.39 -0.54 19.66
CA ALA A 132 18.08 -1.18 19.78
C ALA A 132 17.09 -0.77 18.67
N ALA A 133 17.32 0.35 17.98
CA ALA A 133 16.50 0.84 16.89
C ALA A 133 17.01 0.27 15.56
N ARG A 134 16.40 -0.85 15.15
CA ARG A 134 16.83 -1.66 14.02
C ARG A 134 15.69 -1.93 13.06
N GLU A 135 16.04 -2.09 11.80
CA GLU A 135 15.12 -2.48 10.74
C GLU A 135 15.68 -3.64 9.91
N LEU A 136 14.75 -4.42 9.35
CA LEU A 136 15.05 -5.51 8.44
C LEU A 136 14.78 -5.05 7.01
N GLU A 137 15.82 -4.84 6.22
CA GLU A 137 15.69 -4.60 4.78
C GLU A 137 15.85 -5.91 4.01
N ALA A 138 14.80 -6.35 3.33
CA ALA A 138 14.86 -7.54 2.50
C ALA A 138 14.98 -7.20 1.01
N HIS A 139 15.78 -8.00 0.30
CA HIS A 139 15.83 -8.02 -1.16
C HIS A 139 15.56 -9.44 -1.62
N VAL A 140 14.45 -9.63 -2.32
CA VAL A 140 13.98 -10.94 -2.81
C VAL A 140 13.88 -10.91 -4.33
N TYR A 141 14.18 -12.02 -4.99
CA TYR A 141 14.22 -12.13 -6.44
C TYR A 141 13.40 -13.32 -6.94
N ILE A 142 12.30 -13.03 -7.62
CA ILE A 142 11.37 -14.04 -8.14
C ILE A 142 11.04 -13.68 -9.58
N ASP A 143 11.18 -14.62 -10.51
CA ASP A 143 10.73 -14.49 -11.90
C ASP A 143 11.14 -13.19 -12.61
N ASN A 144 12.42 -12.81 -12.49
CA ASN A 144 13.01 -11.59 -13.03
C ASN A 144 12.51 -10.27 -12.40
N VAL A 145 11.88 -10.35 -11.23
CA VAL A 145 11.42 -9.20 -10.46
C VAL A 145 12.16 -9.19 -9.13
N ALA A 146 12.80 -8.06 -8.82
CA ALA A 146 13.31 -7.78 -7.49
C ALA A 146 12.24 -7.12 -6.65
N PHE A 147 12.09 -7.61 -5.42
CA PHE A 147 11.26 -7.06 -4.37
C PHE A 147 12.17 -6.48 -3.29
N ILE A 148 11.98 -5.20 -3.00
CA ILE A 148 12.69 -4.49 -1.94
C ILE A 148 11.67 -4.24 -0.85
N ILE A 149 12.01 -4.66 0.36
CA ILE A 149 11.13 -4.57 1.52
C ILE A 149 11.88 -3.77 2.58
N THR A 150 11.30 -2.63 2.98
CA THR A 150 11.83 -1.70 3.99
C THR A 150 10.73 -1.30 4.95
#